data_AF-A0A2D3TFP0-F1
#
_entry.id   AF-A0A2D3TFP0-F1
#
_cell.length_a   1.000
_cell.length_b   1.000
_cell.length_c   1.000
_cell.angle_alpha   90.00
_cell.angle_beta   90.00
_cell.angle_gamma   90.00
#
_symmetry.space_group_name_H-M   'P 1'
#
loop_
_entity.id
_entity.type
_entity.pdbx_description
1 polymer ?
#
loop_
_entity_poly.entity_id
_entity_poly.type
_entity_poly.pdbx_seq_one_letter_code
_entity_poly.pdbx_strand_id
1 'polypeptide(L)'
;MNGAVYLESLTDNNGVQYVNVPADHPYQLVQMGFSYEEALELHQKALNQRRLKRQTGQKQGLLEQARQHIGPLQDAVDLNMATEQEIHALNAWKAYRVALHRLDPSEGEITWPEVPRG
;
A
#
# COMPACT_ATOMS: atom_id res chain seq x y z
N MET A 1 -19.08 -0.47 -4.78
CA MET A 1 -19.41 -0.69 -3.36
C MET A 1 -18.38 0.08 -2.54
N ASN A 2 -18.78 1.15 -1.85
CA ASN A 2 -17.87 1.87 -0.96
C ASN A 2 -17.64 0.99 0.28
N GLY A 3 -16.52 0.25 0.28
CA GLY A 3 -16.15 -0.61 1.39
C GLY A 3 -15.90 0.21 2.66
N ALA A 4 -16.20 -0.40 3.80
CA ALA A 4 -16.17 0.28 5.08
C ALA A 4 -14.77 0.85 5.42
N VAL A 5 -14.73 2.01 6.05
CA VAL A 5 -13.56 2.78 6.47
C VAL A 5 -13.47 2.71 7.98
N TYR A 6 -12.27 2.44 8.49
CA TYR A 6 -12.03 2.29 9.91
C TYR A 6 -10.83 3.12 10.35
N LEU A 7 -10.90 3.63 11.57
CA LEU A 7 -9.71 4.04 12.32
C LEU A 7 -9.11 2.81 12.99
N GLU A 8 -7.81 2.60 12.83
CA GLU A 8 -7.11 1.50 13.50
C GLU A 8 -7.21 1.61 15.02
N SER A 9 -7.06 2.83 15.54
CA SER A 9 -7.27 3.16 16.95
C SER A 9 -7.74 4.59 17.15
N LEU A 10 -8.54 4.81 18.18
CA LEU A 10 -9.04 6.12 18.62
C LEU A 10 -9.02 6.16 20.15
N THR A 11 -8.59 7.28 20.73
CA THR A 11 -8.68 7.49 22.19
C THR A 11 -9.66 8.62 22.43
N ASP A 12 -10.64 8.42 23.31
CA ASP A 12 -11.60 9.47 23.68
C ASP A 12 -11.03 10.40 24.78
N ASN A 13 -11.81 11.43 25.12
CA ASN A 13 -11.43 12.43 26.14
C ASN A 13 -11.32 11.84 27.56
N ASN A 14 -11.84 10.64 27.80
CA ASN A 14 -11.71 9.91 29.07
C ASN A 14 -10.48 8.97 29.06
N GLY A 15 -9.70 8.95 27.98
CA GLY A 15 -8.55 8.07 27.83
C GLY A 15 -8.91 6.64 27.42
N VAL A 16 -10.17 6.36 27.07
CA VAL A 16 -10.57 5.03 26.61
C VAL A 16 -10.11 4.84 25.17
N GLN A 17 -9.36 3.77 24.95
CA GLN A 17 -8.89 3.39 23.62
C GLN A 17 -9.86 2.42 22.95
N TYR A 18 -10.31 2.78 21.77
CA TYR A 18 -11.11 1.95 20.86
C TYR A 18 -10.23 1.49 19.71
N VAL A 19 -10.50 0.29 19.19
CA VAL A 19 -9.80 -0.30 18.03
C VAL A 19 -10.82 -0.64 16.95
N ASN A 20 -10.40 -0.56 15.68
CA ASN A 20 -11.27 -0.82 14.53
C ASN A 20 -12.58 -0.01 14.59
N VAL A 21 -12.47 1.31 14.82
CA VAL A 21 -13.63 2.18 14.96
C VAL A 21 -14.20 2.49 13.57
N PRO A 22 -15.49 2.21 13.30
CA PRO A 22 -16.12 2.60 12.06
C PRO A 22 -16.05 4.11 11.88
N ALA A 23 -15.58 4.53 10.71
CA ALA A 23 -15.45 5.92 10.32
C ALA A 23 -15.91 6.08 8.87
N ASP A 24 -16.99 5.40 8.50
CA ASP A 24 -17.58 5.48 7.15
C ASP A 24 -18.17 6.86 6.87
N HIS A 25 -18.75 7.44 7.91
CA HIS A 25 -19.36 8.76 7.89
C HIS A 25 -19.06 9.48 9.21
N PRO A 26 -18.76 10.79 9.20
CA PRO A 26 -18.51 11.56 10.42
C PRO A 26 -19.61 11.42 11.50
N TYR A 27 -20.85 11.21 11.08
CA TYR A 27 -22.00 11.05 11.98
C TYR A 27 -21.83 9.88 12.98
N GLN A 28 -21.16 8.78 12.59
CA GLN A 28 -20.89 7.66 13.49
C GLN A 28 -20.02 8.10 14.68
N LEU A 29 -19.04 8.97 14.43
CA LEU A 29 -18.15 9.52 15.46
C LEU A 29 -18.88 10.57 16.32
N VAL A 30 -19.76 11.38 15.72
CA VAL A 30 -20.60 12.30 16.51
C VAL A 30 -21.48 11.53 17.51
N GLN A 31 -22.02 10.38 17.13
CA GLN A 31 -22.77 9.51 18.05
C GLN A 31 -21.90 8.95 19.19
N MET A 32 -20.59 8.87 19.00
CA MET A 32 -19.62 8.48 20.04
C MET A 32 -19.20 9.66 20.93
N GLY A 33 -19.78 10.86 20.74
CA GLY A 33 -19.54 12.02 21.59
C GLY A 33 -18.48 12.99 21.06
N PHE A 34 -17.94 12.77 19.86
CA PHE A 34 -17.06 13.73 19.20
C PHE A 34 -17.85 14.93 18.64
N SER A 35 -17.23 16.10 18.57
CA SER A 35 -17.79 17.21 17.80
C SER A 35 -17.81 16.89 16.30
N TYR A 36 -18.58 17.63 15.52
CA TYR A 36 -18.64 17.43 14.07
C TYR A 36 -17.30 17.73 13.37
N GLU A 37 -16.54 18.71 13.85
CA GLU A 37 -15.23 19.06 13.31
C GLU A 37 -14.20 17.93 13.57
N GLU A 38 -14.12 17.44 14.80
CA GLU A 38 -13.27 16.29 15.15
C GLU A 38 -13.66 15.05 14.35
N ALA A 39 -14.96 14.81 14.18
CA ALA A 39 -15.47 13.70 13.39
C ALA A 39 -15.06 13.77 11.91
N LEU A 40 -15.00 14.98 11.33
CA LEU A 40 -14.51 15.18 9.96
C LEU A 40 -13.01 14.88 9.85
N GLU A 41 -12.20 15.37 10.79
CA GLU A 41 -10.76 15.11 10.81
C GLU A 41 -10.45 13.62 10.96
N LEU A 42 -11.16 12.96 11.88
CA LEU A 42 -11.05 11.54 12.13
C LEU A 42 -11.50 10.70 10.92
N HIS A 43 -12.59 11.08 10.26
CA HIS A 43 -13.00 10.45 9.00
C HIS A 43 -11.92 10.59 7.92
N GLN A 44 -11.35 11.80 7.74
CA GLN A 44 -10.27 12.01 6.77
C GLN A 44 -9.01 11.21 7.11
N LYS A 45 -8.66 11.12 8.39
CA LYS A 45 -7.58 10.25 8.88
C LYS A 45 -7.85 8.80 8.51
N ALA A 46 -9.07 8.32 8.70
CA ALA A 46 -9.45 6.95 8.36
C ALA A 46 -9.38 6.69 6.84
N LEU A 47 -9.78 7.66 6.01
CA LEU A 47 -9.59 7.60 4.56
C LEU A 47 -8.12 7.52 4.16
N ASN A 48 -7.26 8.33 4.79
CA ASN A 48 -5.81 8.32 4.56
C ASN A 48 -5.18 6.99 4.98
N GLN A 49 -5.57 6.43 6.13
CA GLN A 49 -5.13 5.12 6.59
C GLN A 49 -5.55 4.01 5.61
N ARG A 50 -6.80 4.03 5.13
CA ARG A 50 -7.28 3.08 4.12
C ARG A 50 -6.49 3.18 2.82
N ARG A 51 -6.25 4.40 2.33
CA ARG A 51 -5.43 4.65 1.13
C ARG A 51 -4.02 4.10 1.33
N LEU A 52 -3.37 4.47 2.43
CA LEU A 52 -2.02 4.03 2.78
C LEU A 52 -1.94 2.50 2.83
N LYS A 53 -2.86 1.85 3.53
CA LYS A 53 -2.91 0.38 3.64
C LYS A 53 -3.07 -0.30 2.28
N ARG A 54 -3.97 0.21 1.44
CA ARG A 54 -4.18 -0.30 0.07
C ARG A 54 -2.89 -0.18 -0.75
N GLN A 55 -2.28 1.00 -0.76
CA GLN A 55 -1.07 1.26 -1.54
C GLN A 55 0.13 0.45 -1.03
N THR A 56 0.30 0.33 0.28
CA THR A 56 1.35 -0.50 0.88
C THR A 56 1.17 -1.97 0.51
N GLY A 57 -0.06 -2.50 0.58
CA GLY A 57 -0.36 -3.87 0.16
C GLY A 57 -0.09 -4.09 -1.34
N GLN A 58 -0.47 -3.14 -2.19
CA GLN A 58 -0.18 -3.20 -3.63
C GLN A 58 1.34 -3.16 -3.89
N LYS A 59 2.09 -2.28 -3.23
CA LYS A 59 3.55 -2.21 -3.33
C LYS A 59 4.19 -3.55 -2.94
N GLN A 60 3.75 -4.16 -1.84
CA GLN A 60 4.24 -5.46 -1.40
C GLN A 60 3.95 -6.56 -2.43
N GLY A 61 2.73 -6.61 -2.97
CA GLY A 61 2.37 -7.58 -4.02
C GLY A 61 3.23 -7.44 -5.29
N LEU A 62 3.47 -6.21 -5.74
CA LEU A 62 4.30 -5.93 -6.92
C LEU A 62 5.80 -6.25 -6.68
N LEU A 63 6.30 -5.99 -5.46
CA LEU A 63 7.66 -6.38 -5.07
C LEU A 63 7.83 -7.90 -5.04
N GLU A 64 6.82 -8.62 -4.55
CA GLU A 64 6.83 -10.08 -4.54
C GLU A 64 6.74 -10.67 -5.95
N GLN A 65 5.90 -10.10 -6.81
CA GLN A 65 5.87 -10.46 -8.23
C GLN A 65 7.25 -10.27 -8.88
N ALA A 66 7.90 -9.12 -8.66
CA ALA A 66 9.24 -8.87 -9.19
C ALA A 66 10.26 -9.89 -8.65
N ARG A 67 10.18 -10.26 -7.37
CA ARG A 67 11.04 -11.30 -6.77
C ARG A 67 10.86 -12.66 -7.45
N GLN A 68 9.61 -13.06 -7.75
CA GLN A 68 9.30 -14.33 -8.40
C GLN A 68 9.88 -14.44 -9.81
N HIS A 69 9.94 -13.33 -10.56
CA HIS A 69 10.61 -13.31 -11.87
C HIS A 69 12.13 -13.21 -11.76
N ILE A 70 12.65 -12.41 -10.82
CA ILE A 70 14.10 -12.20 -10.67
C ILE A 70 14.81 -13.49 -10.25
N GLY A 71 14.22 -14.33 -9.40
CA GLY A 71 14.86 -15.55 -8.89
C GLY A 71 15.38 -16.46 -10.00
N PRO A 72 14.50 -17.03 -10.85
CA PRO A 72 14.90 -17.92 -11.94
C PRO A 72 15.84 -17.27 -12.96
N LEU A 73 15.61 -15.99 -13.28
CA LEU A 73 16.47 -15.25 -14.22
C LEU A 73 17.88 -15.03 -13.66
N GLN A 74 17.98 -14.78 -12.36
CA GLN A 74 19.26 -14.65 -11.68
C GLN A 74 19.96 -16.01 -11.60
N ASP A 75 19.25 -17.09 -11.29
CA ASP A 75 19.80 -18.45 -11.28
C ASP A 75 20.37 -18.81 -12.65
N ALA A 76 19.67 -18.48 -13.75
CA ALA A 76 20.17 -18.71 -15.11
C ALA A 76 21.45 -17.91 -15.40
N VAL A 77 21.56 -16.67 -14.92
CA VAL A 77 22.78 -15.86 -15.06
C VAL A 77 23.92 -16.45 -14.24
N ASP A 78 23.65 -16.82 -12.99
CA ASP A 78 24.65 -17.35 -12.06
C ASP A 78 25.20 -18.71 -12.54
N LEU A 79 24.37 -19.51 -13.21
CA LEU A 79 24.75 -20.78 -13.84
C LEU A 79 25.38 -20.61 -15.24
N ASN A 80 25.51 -19.38 -15.75
CA ASN A 80 25.94 -19.09 -17.12
C ASN A 80 25.07 -19.76 -18.20
N MET A 81 23.78 -19.95 -17.90
CA MET A 81 22.78 -20.54 -18.77
C MET A 81 21.82 -19.51 -19.39
N ALA A 82 21.88 -18.26 -18.93
CA ALA A 82 20.99 -17.20 -19.36
C ALA A 82 21.18 -16.86 -20.85
N THR A 83 20.06 -16.79 -21.55
CA THR A 83 19.95 -16.19 -22.89
C THR A 83 20.03 -14.66 -22.81
N GLU A 84 20.32 -14.01 -23.95
CA GLU A 84 20.29 -12.56 -24.04
C GLU A 84 18.91 -12.00 -23.63
N GLN A 85 17.82 -12.66 -24.01
CA GLN A 85 16.46 -12.29 -23.63
C GLN A 85 16.26 -12.34 -22.11
N GLU A 86 16.73 -13.39 -21.44
CA GLU A 86 16.65 -13.51 -19.98
C GLU A 86 17.47 -12.45 -19.27
N ILE A 87 18.63 -12.06 -19.80
CA ILE A 87 19.44 -10.95 -19.27
C ILE A 87 18.69 -9.62 -19.41
N HIS A 88 18.06 -9.36 -20.55
CA HIS A 88 17.24 -8.16 -20.76
C HIS A 88 16.04 -8.14 -19.81
N ALA A 89 15.33 -9.25 -19.66
CA ALA A 89 14.22 -9.39 -18.72
C ALA A 89 14.68 -9.16 -17.27
N LEU A 90 15.81 -9.74 -16.87
CA LEU A 90 16.37 -9.58 -15.52
C LEU A 90 16.64 -8.10 -15.20
N ASN A 91 17.23 -7.37 -16.16
CA ASN A 91 17.50 -5.94 -16.00
C ASN A 91 16.20 -5.12 -15.90
N ALA A 92 15.19 -5.44 -16.71
CA ALA A 92 13.90 -4.77 -16.66
C ALA A 92 13.20 -4.98 -15.31
N TRP A 93 13.17 -6.23 -14.80
CA TRP A 93 12.61 -6.55 -13.49
C TRP A 93 13.37 -5.91 -12.33
N LYS A 94 14.71 -5.84 -12.39
CA LYS A 94 15.52 -5.13 -11.39
C LYS A 94 15.23 -3.63 -11.39
N ALA A 95 15.15 -3.00 -12.57
CA ALA A 95 14.80 -1.58 -12.69
C ALA A 95 13.38 -1.31 -12.15
N TYR A 96 12.42 -2.17 -12.47
CA TYR A 96 11.05 -2.12 -11.95
C TYR A 96 11.02 -2.21 -10.42
N ARG A 97 11.72 -3.18 -9.82
CA ARG A 97 11.83 -3.32 -8.36
C ARG A 97 12.41 -2.07 -7.69
N VAL A 98 13.45 -1.48 -8.29
CA VAL A 98 14.04 -0.22 -7.79
C VAL A 98 13.03 0.93 -7.89
N ALA A 99 12.30 1.06 -8.99
CA ALA A 99 11.24 2.06 -9.15
C ALA A 99 10.17 1.91 -8.07
N LEU A 100 9.69 0.69 -7.80
CA LEU A 100 8.75 0.40 -6.71
C LEU A 100 9.29 0.82 -5.34
N HIS A 101 10.56 0.51 -5.05
CA HIS A 101 11.15 0.87 -3.75
C HIS A 101 11.14 2.38 -3.49
N ARG A 102 11.33 3.20 -4.54
CA ARG A 102 11.34 4.66 -4.46
C ARG A 102 9.96 5.28 -4.22
N LEU A 103 8.87 4.56 -4.46
CA LEU A 103 7.51 5.07 -4.23
C LEU A 103 7.23 5.16 -2.72
N ASP A 104 6.65 6.27 -2.26
CA ASP A 104 6.18 6.42 -0.89
C ASP A 104 4.63 6.35 -0.83
N PRO A 105 4.05 5.28 -0.27
CA PRO A 105 2.60 5.14 -0.08
C PRO A 105 1.94 6.22 0.79
N SER A 106 2.70 7.00 1.56
CA SER A 106 2.18 8.02 2.46
C SER A 106 1.88 9.36 1.78
N GLU A 107 2.67 9.74 0.78
CA GLU A 107 2.65 11.09 0.16
C GLU A 107 1.37 11.40 -0.63
N GLY A 108 0.64 10.39 -1.10
CA GLY A 108 -0.56 10.61 -1.89
C GLY A 108 -0.93 9.40 -2.73
N GLU A 109 -1.80 9.62 -3.72
CA GLU A 109 -2.11 8.58 -4.70
C GLU A 109 -0.89 8.32 -5.59
N ILE A 110 -0.49 7.06 -5.71
CA ILE A 110 0.68 6.62 -6.46
C ILE A 110 0.31 6.32 -7.91
N THR A 111 1.11 6.86 -8.83
CA THR A 111 1.19 6.34 -10.20
C THR A 111 2.14 5.14 -10.23
N TRP A 112 1.59 3.95 -10.43
CA TRP A 112 2.37 2.72 -10.43
C TRP A 112 3.20 2.58 -11.72
N PRO A 113 4.47 2.16 -11.63
CA PRO A 113 5.28 1.86 -12.81
C PRO A 113 4.65 0.71 -13.59
N GLU A 114 4.85 0.71 -14.90
CA GLU A 114 4.40 -0.37 -15.77
C GLU A 114 5.15 -1.66 -15.48
N VAL A 115 4.42 -2.77 -15.39
CA VAL A 115 5.00 -4.09 -15.19
C VAL A 115 5.78 -4.48 -16.46
N PRO A 116 7.07 -4.84 -16.34
CA PRO A 116 7.87 -5.24 -17.48
C PRO A 116 7.33 -6.53 -18.10
N ARG A 117 7.49 -6.68 -19.41
CA ARG A 117 7.24 -7.93 -20.11
C ARG A 117 8.55 -8.71 -20.17
N GLY A 118 8.47 -10.01 -19.82
CA GLY A 118 9.57 -10.95 -19.98
C GLY A 118 9.78 -11.33 -21.44
#